data_AF-X0W515-F1
#
_entry.id   AF-X0W515-F1
#
_cell.length_a   1.000
_cell.length_b   1.000
_cell.length_c   1.000
_cell.angle_alpha   90.00
_cell.angle_beta   90.00
_cell.angle_gamma   90.00
#
_symmetry.space_group_name_H-M   'P 1'
#
loop_
_entity.id
_entity.type
_entity.pdbx_description
1 polymer ?
#
loop_
_entity_poly.entity_id
_entity_poly.type
_entity_poly.pdbx_seq_one_letter_code
_entity_poly.pdbx_strand_id
1 'polypeptide(L)'
;MGALVIDTTPPAVPMGLSCIGHEHEVVLKWAPNKEDDLAKYRLYRSQTPLTGYESLVRTEFSKATDSGIDNYRPFYYKVSAIDRAGNEGGLSPSVKGMAIPPGPTFVSGEIIKDTVWYAGASPYVIEDDIHVRSKATLTIEPGVRIESKGGPLIIQGQLQALGDKEGMIIFDGFEGKRWAGIIFDRVKNDKSK
;
A
#
# COMPACT_ATOMS: atom_id res chain seq x y z
N MET A 1 -25.44 15.29 -44.42
CA MET A 1 -25.94 15.15 -43.04
C MET A 1 -25.10 14.05 -42.39
N GLY A 2 -24.22 14.40 -41.45
CA GLY A 2 -23.46 13.41 -40.68
C GLY A 2 -24.34 12.89 -39.55
N ALA A 3 -24.37 11.58 -39.35
CA ALA A 3 -25.09 11.00 -38.21
C ALA A 3 -24.44 11.45 -36.90
N LEU A 4 -25.25 11.95 -35.96
CA LEU A 4 -24.80 12.16 -34.59
C LEU A 4 -24.69 10.78 -33.94
N VAL A 5 -23.47 10.26 -33.82
CA VAL A 5 -23.22 9.05 -33.04
C VAL A 5 -23.10 9.47 -31.59
N ILE A 6 -24.09 9.11 -30.77
CA ILE A 6 -23.99 9.25 -29.32
C ILE A 6 -23.09 8.12 -28.84
N ASP A 7 -22.04 8.48 -28.13
CA ASP A 7 -21.16 7.51 -27.50
C ASP A 7 -21.79 6.95 -26.22
N THR A 8 -21.88 5.63 -26.17
CA THR A 8 -22.43 4.86 -25.05
C THR A 8 -21.44 3.83 -24.52
N THR A 9 -20.16 3.91 -24.92
CA THR A 9 -19.14 2.93 -24.52
C THR A 9 -18.34 3.49 -23.36
N PRO A 10 -18.49 2.96 -22.13
CA PRO A 10 -17.72 3.45 -21.01
C PRO A 10 -16.23 3.04 -21.10
N PRO A 11 -15.33 3.79 -20.44
CA PRO A 11 -13.92 3.41 -20.31
C PRO A 11 -13.70 2.06 -19.60
N ALA A 12 -12.55 1.47 -19.85
CA ALA A 12 -12.06 0.29 -19.16
C ALA A 12 -11.79 0.58 -17.67
N VAL A 13 -11.85 -0.47 -16.86
CA VAL A 13 -11.60 -0.39 -15.41
C VAL A 13 -10.13 -0.02 -15.17
N PRO A 14 -9.82 1.00 -14.36
CA PRO A 14 -8.44 1.33 -14.02
C PRO A 14 -7.73 0.17 -13.28
N MET A 15 -6.46 -0.05 -13.61
CA MET A 15 -5.65 -1.15 -13.07
C MET A 15 -4.51 -0.64 -12.19
N GLY A 16 -3.98 -1.52 -11.33
CA GLY A 16 -2.80 -1.22 -10.53
C GLY A 16 -3.02 -0.11 -9.51
N LEU A 17 -4.25 0.03 -8.99
CA LEU A 17 -4.51 0.94 -7.88
C LEU A 17 -3.61 0.53 -6.71
N SER A 18 -2.89 1.50 -6.16
CA SER A 18 -2.05 1.37 -4.99
C SER A 18 -2.15 2.63 -4.13
N CYS A 19 -1.74 2.55 -2.88
CA CYS A 19 -1.78 3.69 -1.97
C CYS A 19 -0.61 3.69 -0.99
N ILE A 20 -0.17 4.89 -0.61
CA ILE A 20 0.84 5.13 0.43
C ILE A 20 0.22 6.07 1.45
N GLY A 21 0.27 5.67 2.72
CA GLY A 21 -0.11 6.52 3.84
C GLY A 21 0.98 7.55 4.17
N HIS A 22 0.57 8.77 4.45
CA HIS A 22 1.38 9.80 5.09
C HIS A 22 0.62 10.36 6.30
N GLU A 23 1.21 11.34 6.99
CA GLU A 23 0.53 11.99 8.10
C GLU A 23 -0.73 12.70 7.61
N HIS A 24 -1.86 12.30 8.19
CA HIS A 24 -3.19 12.84 7.88
C HIS A 24 -3.66 12.71 6.43
N GLU A 25 -2.98 11.91 5.61
CA GLU A 25 -3.37 11.69 4.22
C GLU A 25 -2.99 10.32 3.68
N VAL A 26 -3.66 9.91 2.61
CA VAL A 26 -3.32 8.73 1.80
C VAL A 26 -3.20 9.18 0.35
N VAL A 27 -2.04 8.93 -0.25
CA VAL A 27 -1.77 9.20 -1.66
C VAL A 27 -2.06 7.93 -2.46
N LEU A 28 -2.91 8.04 -3.49
CA LEU A 28 -3.31 6.94 -4.36
C LEU A 28 -2.80 7.16 -5.78
N LYS A 29 -2.37 6.07 -6.40
CA LYS A 29 -1.90 6.04 -7.78
C LYS A 29 -2.44 4.81 -8.49
N TRP A 30 -2.59 4.89 -9.80
CA TRP A 30 -2.99 3.78 -10.66
C TRP A 30 -2.39 3.93 -12.06
N ALA A 31 -2.47 2.87 -12.86
CA ALA A 31 -2.04 2.92 -14.25
C ALA A 31 -3.00 3.79 -15.09
N PRO A 32 -2.50 4.72 -15.91
CA PRO A 32 -3.34 5.49 -16.82
C PRO A 32 -4.11 4.59 -17.81
N ASN A 33 -5.36 4.95 -18.04
CA ASN A 33 -6.19 4.44 -19.13
C ASN A 33 -5.65 4.99 -20.45
N LYS A 34 -5.91 4.29 -21.56
CA LYS A 34 -5.31 4.58 -22.88
C LYS A 34 -6.34 5.02 -23.92
N GLU A 35 -7.60 5.14 -23.52
CA GLU A 35 -8.71 5.57 -24.35
C GLU A 35 -8.56 7.05 -24.72
N ASP A 36 -8.72 7.38 -26.01
CA ASP A 36 -8.52 8.73 -26.55
C ASP A 36 -9.55 9.76 -26.04
N ASP A 37 -10.73 9.26 -25.66
CA ASP A 37 -11.86 10.02 -25.15
C ASP A 37 -11.93 10.04 -23.61
N LEU A 38 -10.92 9.51 -22.92
CA LEU A 38 -10.81 9.62 -21.47
C LEU A 38 -10.87 11.11 -21.06
N ALA A 39 -11.74 11.42 -20.09
CA ALA A 39 -11.87 12.76 -19.55
C ALA A 39 -11.29 12.88 -18.14
N LYS A 40 -11.69 11.98 -17.24
CA LYS A 40 -11.30 12.06 -15.82
C LYS A 40 -11.47 10.72 -15.09
N TYR A 41 -10.98 10.69 -13.86
CA TYR A 41 -11.20 9.63 -12.90
C TYR A 41 -12.09 10.10 -11.76
N ARG A 42 -12.78 9.15 -11.12
CA ARG A 42 -13.44 9.37 -9.85
C ARG A 42 -12.92 8.38 -8.81
N LEU A 43 -12.42 8.91 -7.72
CA LEU A 43 -11.98 8.14 -6.58
C LEU A 43 -13.12 8.00 -5.57
N TYR A 44 -13.23 6.80 -5.01
CA TYR A 44 -14.22 6.44 -4.01
C TYR A 44 -13.54 5.98 -2.73
N ARG A 45 -14.19 6.22 -1.59
CA ARG A 45 -13.73 5.80 -0.27
C ARG A 45 -14.84 5.10 0.50
N SER A 46 -14.49 4.06 1.25
CA SER A 46 -15.37 3.40 2.22
C SER A 46 -14.63 3.08 3.52
N GLN A 47 -15.38 2.98 4.61
CA GLN A 47 -14.90 2.42 5.89
C GLN A 47 -14.99 0.88 5.93
N THR A 48 -15.70 0.26 4.99
CA THR A 48 -15.84 -1.20 4.90
C THR A 48 -15.32 -1.71 3.56
N PRO A 49 -14.83 -2.95 3.48
CA PRO A 49 -14.14 -3.45 2.29
C PRO A 49 -15.06 -3.60 1.06
N LEU A 50 -16.35 -3.91 1.27
CA LEU A 50 -17.24 -4.37 0.20
C LEU A 50 -18.28 -3.33 -0.23
N THR A 51 -18.81 -2.53 0.70
CA THR A 51 -19.94 -1.62 0.45
C THR A 51 -19.67 -0.23 1.04
N GLY A 52 -20.59 0.73 0.86
CA GLY A 52 -20.48 2.06 1.47
C GLY A 52 -19.43 2.97 0.81
N TYR A 53 -19.09 2.72 -0.46
CA TYR A 53 -18.19 3.58 -1.22
C TYR A 53 -18.89 4.88 -1.61
N GLU A 54 -18.35 5.99 -1.14
CA GLU A 54 -18.79 7.34 -1.49
C GLU A 54 -17.77 8.03 -2.40
N SER A 55 -18.25 8.94 -3.26
CA SER A 55 -17.38 9.75 -4.12
C SER A 55 -16.51 10.65 -3.25
N LEU A 56 -15.20 10.50 -3.35
CA LEU A 56 -14.23 11.29 -2.62
C LEU A 56 -13.74 12.49 -3.44
N VAL A 57 -13.19 12.23 -4.63
CA VAL A 57 -12.58 13.27 -5.49
C VAL A 57 -12.66 12.88 -6.97
N ARG A 58 -12.65 13.89 -7.85
CA ARG A 58 -12.50 13.72 -9.30
C ARG A 58 -11.20 14.38 -9.76
N THR A 59 -10.48 13.75 -10.67
CA THR A 59 -9.16 14.20 -11.12
C THR A 59 -8.92 13.80 -12.57
N GLU A 60 -8.19 14.60 -13.34
CA GLU A 60 -7.78 14.26 -14.71
C GLU A 60 -6.48 13.42 -14.72
N PHE A 61 -5.82 13.32 -13.55
CA PHE A 61 -4.56 12.60 -13.40
C PHE A 61 -4.78 11.19 -12.87
N SER A 62 -3.85 10.27 -13.16
CA SER A 62 -3.83 8.92 -12.58
C SER A 62 -3.29 8.88 -11.14
N LYS A 63 -3.62 9.92 -10.36
CA LYS A 63 -3.22 10.14 -8.97
C LYS A 63 -4.27 10.97 -8.26
N ALA A 64 -4.52 10.65 -6.99
CA ALA A 64 -5.34 11.44 -6.08
C ALA A 64 -4.80 11.37 -4.64
N THR A 65 -5.24 12.29 -3.79
CA THR A 65 -4.92 12.29 -2.36
C THR A 65 -6.21 12.37 -1.56
N ASP A 66 -6.35 11.52 -0.55
CA ASP A 66 -7.33 11.67 0.52
C ASP A 66 -6.64 12.38 1.69
N SER A 67 -7.07 13.59 2.05
CA SER A 67 -6.43 14.41 3.09
C SER A 67 -7.38 14.67 4.26
N GLY A 68 -6.81 15.03 5.41
CA GLY A 68 -7.58 15.38 6.61
C GLY A 68 -8.19 14.17 7.32
N ILE A 69 -7.57 12.99 7.19
CA ILE A 69 -8.00 11.77 7.86
C ILE A 69 -7.17 11.50 9.11
N ASP A 70 -7.74 10.77 10.07
CA ASP A 70 -7.00 10.37 11.28
C ASP A 70 -5.95 9.30 10.94
N ASN A 71 -4.77 9.44 11.55
CA ASN A 71 -3.73 8.41 11.47
C ASN A 71 -4.25 7.09 12.08
N TYR A 72 -3.76 5.98 11.53
CA TYR A 72 -4.10 4.63 11.96
C TYR A 72 -5.58 4.23 11.80
N ARG A 73 -6.36 5.00 11.02
CA ARG A 73 -7.72 4.62 10.60
C ARG A 73 -7.72 4.03 9.19
N PRO A 74 -8.07 2.74 9.01
CA PRO A 74 -8.10 2.14 7.70
C PRO A 74 -9.32 2.58 6.90
N PHE A 75 -9.10 2.85 5.61
CA PHE A 75 -10.12 3.07 4.60
C PHE A 75 -9.88 2.16 3.40
N TYR A 76 -10.92 1.98 2.59
CA TYR A 76 -10.87 1.22 1.35
C TYR A 76 -11.16 2.14 0.18
N TYR A 77 -10.36 2.01 -0.87
CA TYR A 77 -10.43 2.90 -2.02
C TYR A 77 -10.67 2.12 -3.31
N LYS A 78 -11.45 2.72 -4.20
CA LYS A 78 -11.68 2.24 -5.57
C LYS A 78 -11.66 3.44 -6.51
N VAL A 79 -11.33 3.20 -7.78
CA VAL A 79 -11.34 4.24 -8.82
C VAL A 79 -12.10 3.76 -10.06
N SER A 80 -12.83 4.67 -10.70
CA SER A 80 -13.43 4.50 -12.03
C SER A 80 -12.85 5.53 -13.01
N ALA A 81 -12.93 5.24 -14.30
CA ALA A 81 -12.65 6.17 -15.39
C ALA A 81 -13.96 6.69 -16.01
N ILE A 82 -13.95 7.93 -16.48
CA ILE A 82 -15.09 8.62 -17.09
C ILE A 82 -14.62 9.25 -18.41
N ASP A 83 -15.35 9.03 -19.50
CA ASP A 83 -15.07 9.60 -20.82
C ASP A 83 -15.62 11.02 -20.99
N ARG A 84 -15.40 11.61 -22.17
CA ARG A 84 -15.91 12.95 -22.55
C ARG A 84 -17.42 12.98 -22.81
N ALA A 85 -18.04 11.85 -23.10
CA ALA A 85 -19.50 11.72 -23.24
C ALA A 85 -20.20 11.61 -21.87
N GLY A 86 -19.44 11.34 -20.80
CA GLY A 86 -19.91 11.19 -19.43
C GLY A 86 -20.20 9.73 -19.03
N ASN A 87 -19.86 8.73 -19.85
CA ASN A 87 -20.02 7.34 -19.44
C ASN A 87 -18.93 6.98 -18.42
N GLU A 88 -19.35 6.30 -17.35
CA GLU A 88 -18.47 5.87 -16.27
C GLU A 88 -18.25 4.36 -16.34
N GLY A 89 -16.98 3.96 -16.34
CA GLY A 89 -16.57 2.56 -16.33
C GLY A 89 -16.78 1.86 -14.99
N GLY A 90 -16.42 0.58 -14.96
CA GLY A 90 -16.43 -0.21 -13.74
C GLY A 90 -15.40 0.27 -12.71
N LEU A 91 -15.64 -0.08 -11.44
CA LEU A 91 -14.73 0.21 -10.34
C LEU A 91 -13.55 -0.77 -10.32
N SER A 92 -12.35 -0.27 -10.01
CA SER A 92 -11.17 -1.09 -9.74
C SER A 92 -11.40 -2.08 -8.58
N PRO A 93 -10.56 -3.13 -8.46
CA PRO A 93 -10.36 -3.80 -7.19
C PRO A 93 -10.06 -2.79 -6.08
N SER A 94 -10.50 -3.10 -4.85
CA SER A 94 -10.25 -2.22 -3.71
C SER A 94 -8.83 -2.37 -3.19
N VAL A 95 -8.26 -1.25 -2.73
CA VAL A 95 -7.06 -1.24 -1.90
C VAL A 95 -7.39 -0.74 -0.51
N LYS A 96 -6.72 -1.30 0.50
CA LYS A 96 -6.79 -0.80 1.88
C LYS A 96 -5.66 0.20 2.08
N GLY A 97 -6.00 1.42 2.49
CA GLY A 97 -5.05 2.48 2.82
C GLY A 97 -5.31 3.06 4.20
N MET A 98 -4.30 3.67 4.78
CA MET A 98 -4.36 4.24 6.12
C MET A 98 -3.34 5.37 6.21
N ALA A 99 -3.70 6.48 6.84
CA ALA A 99 -2.72 7.53 7.15
C ALA A 99 -1.74 7.02 8.21
N ILE A 100 -0.45 7.23 7.97
CA ILE A 100 0.65 6.74 8.79
C ILE A 100 1.63 7.89 9.00
N PRO A 101 1.98 8.25 10.24
CA PRO A 101 3.01 9.24 10.51
C PRO A 101 4.33 8.88 9.81
N PRO A 102 5.07 9.89 9.28
CA PRO A 102 6.34 9.64 8.63
C PRO A 102 7.36 9.05 9.60
N GLY A 103 8.26 8.23 9.06
CA GLY A 103 9.43 7.75 9.79
C GLY A 103 10.50 8.85 10.00
N PRO A 104 11.68 8.48 10.53
CA PRO A 104 12.12 7.11 10.80
C PRO A 104 11.37 6.47 11.97
N THR A 105 11.06 5.18 11.84
CA THR A 105 10.48 4.36 12.92
C THR A 105 11.56 3.52 13.57
N PHE A 106 11.94 3.83 14.80
CA PHE A 106 12.91 3.06 15.56
C PHE A 106 12.27 1.80 16.13
N VAL A 107 12.92 0.64 15.94
CA VAL A 107 12.41 -0.67 16.38
C VAL A 107 13.50 -1.49 17.06
N SER A 108 13.12 -2.22 18.11
CA SER A 108 13.95 -3.22 18.80
C SER A 108 13.07 -4.22 19.58
N GLY A 109 13.65 -5.34 20.02
CA GLY A 109 12.99 -6.27 20.93
C GLY A 109 12.10 -7.30 20.24
N GLU A 110 10.90 -7.54 20.77
CA GLU A 110 10.05 -8.66 20.34
C GLU A 110 8.80 -8.23 19.58
N ILE A 111 8.54 -8.89 18.45
CA ILE A 111 7.26 -8.86 17.74
C ILE A 111 6.50 -10.14 18.13
N ILE A 112 5.55 -10.00 19.06
CA ILE A 112 4.78 -11.11 19.63
C ILE A 112 3.38 -11.29 19.01
N LYS A 113 2.97 -10.35 18.16
CA LYS A 113 1.70 -10.36 17.43
C LYS A 113 1.91 -9.89 16.00
N ASP A 114 0.95 -10.20 15.14
CA ASP A 114 0.98 -9.76 13.75
C ASP A 114 1.19 -8.25 13.64
N THR A 115 2.18 -7.87 12.85
CA THR A 115 2.67 -6.50 12.71
C THR A 115 2.95 -6.23 11.25
N VAL A 116 2.54 -5.06 10.78
CA VAL A 116 2.76 -4.61 9.42
C VAL A 116 3.69 -3.40 9.44
N TRP A 117 4.74 -3.45 8.63
CA TRP A 117 5.60 -2.32 8.33
C TRP A 117 5.14 -1.67 7.02
N TYR A 118 4.88 -0.36 7.08
CA TYR A 118 4.30 0.43 5.99
C TYR A 118 5.34 1.39 5.41
N ALA A 119 5.33 1.59 4.09
CA ALA A 119 6.25 2.53 3.43
C ALA A 119 6.20 3.95 4.01
N GLY A 120 5.02 4.43 4.41
CA GLY A 120 4.83 5.75 5.03
C GLY A 120 5.67 5.98 6.29
N ALA A 121 5.89 4.91 7.08
CA ALA A 121 6.67 4.94 8.32
C ALA A 121 8.16 4.61 8.13
N SER A 122 8.60 4.48 6.87
CA SER A 122 10.01 4.21 6.56
C SER A 122 10.91 5.45 6.76
N PRO A 123 12.22 5.24 7.01
CA PRO A 123 12.86 3.95 7.22
C PRO A 123 12.55 3.35 8.60
N TYR A 124 12.47 2.02 8.68
CA TYR A 124 12.47 1.29 9.94
C TYR A 124 13.90 1.08 10.39
N VAL A 125 14.30 1.72 11.49
CA VAL A 125 15.66 1.66 12.02
C VAL A 125 15.73 0.61 13.11
N ILE A 126 16.38 -0.53 12.82
CA ILE A 126 16.63 -1.61 13.79
C ILE A 126 17.76 -1.15 14.72
N GLU A 127 17.41 -0.81 15.96
CA GLU A 127 18.37 -0.31 16.96
C GLU A 127 19.15 -1.43 17.65
N ASP A 128 18.50 -2.57 17.83
CA ASP A 128 19.01 -3.80 18.42
C ASP A 128 18.23 -4.99 17.84
N ASP A 129 18.55 -6.22 18.23
CA ASP A 129 17.90 -7.44 17.75
C ASP A 129 16.36 -7.34 17.74
N ILE A 130 15.75 -7.70 16.61
CA ILE A 130 14.30 -7.90 16.49
C ILE A 130 14.00 -9.40 16.48
N HIS A 131 13.09 -9.85 17.33
CA HIS A 131 12.62 -11.23 17.38
C HIS A 131 11.14 -11.32 16.99
N VAL A 132 10.84 -11.81 15.78
CA VAL A 132 9.48 -12.19 15.40
C VAL A 132 9.16 -13.55 16.02
N ARG A 133 8.41 -13.57 17.12
CA ARG A 133 8.12 -14.77 17.90
C ARG A 133 7.22 -15.75 17.13
N SER A 134 7.20 -17.01 17.55
CA SER A 134 6.62 -18.14 16.79
C SER A 134 5.12 -18.06 16.44
N LYS A 135 4.37 -17.11 17.01
CA LYS A 135 2.94 -16.89 16.72
C LYS A 135 2.66 -15.56 16.00
N ALA A 136 3.71 -14.83 15.66
CA ALA A 136 3.61 -13.53 15.02
C ALA A 136 4.02 -13.61 13.55
N THR A 137 3.36 -12.81 12.74
CA THR A 137 3.76 -12.49 11.38
C THR A 137 4.27 -11.07 11.31
N LEU A 138 5.47 -10.87 10.79
CA LEU A 138 5.90 -9.57 10.31
C LEU A 138 5.60 -9.49 8.81
N THR A 139 4.70 -8.59 8.43
CA THR A 139 4.44 -8.25 7.03
C THR A 139 5.18 -6.95 6.69
N ILE A 140 5.96 -6.97 5.63
CA ILE A 140 6.69 -5.82 5.09
C ILE A 140 6.04 -5.47 3.75
N GLU A 141 5.36 -4.33 3.70
CA GLU A 141 4.65 -3.85 2.51
C GLU A 141 5.62 -3.36 1.41
N PRO A 142 5.16 -3.23 0.15
CA PRO A 142 5.94 -2.62 -0.92
C PRO A 142 6.53 -1.26 -0.53
N GLY A 143 7.78 -1.01 -0.94
CA GLY A 143 8.46 0.27 -0.77
C GLY A 143 9.02 0.53 0.63
N VAL A 144 8.90 -0.42 1.56
CA VAL A 144 9.49 -0.29 2.90
C VAL A 144 11.02 -0.29 2.81
N ARG A 145 11.64 0.66 3.52
CA ARG A 145 13.09 0.73 3.73
C ARG A 145 13.42 0.37 5.17
N ILE A 146 14.38 -0.51 5.37
CA ILE A 146 14.84 -0.99 6.67
C ILE A 146 16.34 -0.73 6.77
N GLU A 147 16.77 -0.12 7.88
CA GLU A 147 18.15 0.21 8.15
C GLU A 147 18.56 -0.34 9.51
N SER A 148 19.62 -1.15 9.58
CA SER A 148 20.04 -1.74 10.85
C SER A 148 21.32 -1.14 11.41
N LYS A 149 21.31 -0.80 12.71
CA LYS A 149 22.50 -0.39 13.47
C LYS A 149 23.44 -1.55 13.79
N GLY A 150 23.15 -2.77 13.33
CA GLY A 150 23.93 -3.99 13.51
C GLY A 150 23.08 -5.19 13.87
N GLY A 151 21.95 -4.97 14.55
CA GLY A 151 21.03 -6.01 15.01
C GLY A 151 20.40 -6.81 13.85
N PRO A 152 20.28 -8.14 13.98
CA PRO A 152 19.58 -8.99 13.04
C PRO A 152 18.06 -8.84 13.17
N LEU A 153 17.36 -9.24 12.11
CA LEU A 153 15.94 -9.57 12.15
C LEU A 153 15.82 -11.10 12.31
N ILE A 154 15.49 -11.56 13.52
CA ILE A 154 15.37 -12.96 13.87
C ILE A 154 13.91 -13.40 13.72
N ILE A 155 13.67 -14.38 12.86
CA ILE A 155 12.35 -14.92 12.53
C ILE A 155 12.18 -16.30 13.15
N GLN A 156 11.36 -16.37 14.21
CA GLN A 156 10.87 -17.62 14.81
C GLN A 156 9.42 -17.90 14.40
N GLY A 157 8.67 -16.86 14.01
CA GLY A 157 7.34 -16.91 13.43
C GLY A 157 7.38 -16.83 11.90
N GLN A 158 6.60 -15.91 11.32
CA GLN A 158 6.50 -15.71 9.88
C GLN A 158 7.02 -14.34 9.45
N LEU A 159 7.64 -14.31 8.26
CA LEU A 159 8.00 -13.09 7.55
C LEU A 159 7.31 -13.10 6.18
N GLN A 160 6.54 -12.06 5.90
CA GLN A 160 5.93 -11.83 4.58
C GLN A 160 6.53 -10.55 3.99
N ALA A 161 7.40 -10.69 2.98
CA ALA A 161 7.98 -9.55 2.27
C ALA A 161 7.24 -9.38 0.93
N LEU A 162 6.41 -8.35 0.82
CA LEU A 162 5.43 -8.19 -0.26
C LEU A 162 5.87 -7.21 -1.36
N GLY A 163 7.18 -6.96 -1.52
CA GLY A 163 7.69 -6.00 -2.51
C GLY A 163 7.23 -6.26 -3.94
N ASP A 164 7.07 -5.19 -4.72
CA ASP A 164 6.69 -5.24 -6.14
C ASP A 164 7.68 -4.43 -7.01
N LYS A 165 7.41 -4.36 -8.33
CA LYS A 165 8.29 -3.69 -9.30
C LYS A 165 8.42 -2.18 -9.08
N GLU A 166 7.40 -1.55 -8.50
CA GLU A 166 7.35 -0.11 -8.23
C GLU A 166 7.76 0.22 -6.78
N GLY A 167 7.52 -0.71 -5.85
CA GLY A 167 7.84 -0.62 -4.43
C GLY A 167 8.72 -1.78 -3.96
N MET A 168 10.01 -1.75 -4.31
CA MET A 168 10.98 -2.71 -3.77
C MET A 168 11.17 -2.51 -2.27
N ILE A 169 11.28 -3.62 -1.53
CA ILE A 169 11.72 -3.59 -0.13
C ILE A 169 13.24 -3.46 -0.12
N ILE A 170 13.75 -2.46 0.59
CA ILE A 170 15.18 -2.18 0.69
C ILE A 170 15.63 -2.50 2.10
N PHE A 171 16.64 -3.35 2.21
CA PHE A 171 17.34 -3.59 3.46
C PHE A 171 18.77 -3.09 3.36
N ASP A 172 19.20 -2.32 4.36
CA ASP A 172 20.53 -1.71 4.38
C ASP A 172 21.10 -1.62 5.80
N GLY A 173 22.39 -1.32 5.89
CA GLY A 173 23.06 -0.92 7.11
C GLY A 173 22.82 0.55 7.44
N PHE A 174 22.52 0.86 8.70
CA PHE A 174 22.41 2.24 9.16
C PHE A 174 23.80 2.89 9.17
N GLU A 175 23.96 3.99 8.43
CA GLU A 175 25.22 4.76 8.33
C GLU A 175 26.44 3.89 7.95
N GLY A 176 26.26 2.93 7.04
CA GLY A 176 27.32 2.07 6.54
C GLY A 176 27.77 0.96 7.51
N LYS A 177 27.06 0.79 8.64
CA LYS A 177 27.29 -0.36 9.52
C LYS A 177 26.92 -1.66 8.82
N ARG A 178 27.64 -2.73 9.13
CA ARG A 178 27.27 -4.07 8.65
C ARG A 178 25.99 -4.51 9.35
N TRP A 179 24.96 -4.82 8.56
CA TRP A 179 23.78 -5.50 9.07
C TRP A 179 24.04 -6.99 9.27
N ALA A 180 23.65 -7.55 10.42
CA ALA A 180 23.73 -8.99 10.69
C ALA A 180 22.78 -9.84 9.82
N GLY A 181 21.78 -9.21 9.17
CA GLY A 181 20.89 -9.84 8.20
C GLY A 181 19.59 -10.37 8.79
N ILE A 182 18.91 -11.22 8.03
CA ILE A 182 17.68 -11.91 8.43
C ILE A 182 18.05 -13.34 8.82
N ILE A 183 17.69 -13.74 10.05
CA ILE A 183 18.02 -15.05 10.61
C ILE A 183 16.73 -15.80 10.86
N PHE A 184 16.52 -16.93 10.19
CA PHE A 184 15.39 -17.82 10.49
C PHE A 184 15.81 -18.85 11.54
N ASP A 185 15.19 -18.81 12.72
CA ASP A 185 15.52 -19.66 13.87
C ASP A 185 14.32 -20.52 14.30
N ARG A 186 14.44 -21.85 14.16
CA ARG A 186 13.42 -22.84 14.58
C ARG A 186 12.00 -22.55 14.08
N VAL A 187 11.87 -22.05 12.85
CA VAL A 187 10.57 -21.81 12.22
C VAL A 187 9.80 -23.12 12.12
N LYS A 188 8.67 -23.22 12.82
CA LYS A 188 7.80 -24.41 12.71
C LYS A 188 7.08 -24.36 11.36
N ASN A 189 7.34 -25.36 10.53
CA ASN A 189 6.46 -25.65 9.39
C ASN A 189 5.17 -26.26 9.94
N ASP A 190 4.06 -25.52 9.91
CA ASP A 190 2.75 -26.14 10.09
C ASP A 190 2.43 -26.95 8.82
N LYS A 191 2.97 -28.17 8.76
CA LYS A 191 2.48 -29.22 7.88
C LYS A 191 1.48 -30.06 8.67
N SER A 192 0.35 -29.49 9.05
CA SER A 192 -0.85 -30.28 9.32
C SER A 192 -1.78 -30.18 8.11
N LYS A 193 -1.95 -31.33 7.44
CA LYS A 193 -2.90 -31.56 6.36
C LYS A 193 -4.33 -31.55 6.90
#